data_AF-A0A7J7KIN3-F1
#
_entry.id   AF-A0A7J7KIN3-F1
#
_cell.length_a   1.000
_cell.length_b   1.000
_cell.length_c   1.000
_cell.angle_alpha   90.00
_cell.angle_beta   90.00
_cell.angle_gamma   90.00
#
_symmetry.space_group_name_H-M   'P 1'
#
loop_
_entity.id
_entity.type
_entity.pdbx_description
1 polymer ?
#
loop_
_entity_poly.entity_id
_entity_poly.type
_entity_poly.pdbx_seq_one_letter_code
_entity_poly.pdbx_strand_id
1 'polypeptide(L)'
;MVYLYLHLEYNCSSQCNTNSSISTANWYSNGGGLSAMIVDSLGFHLLVAALFWDVSSSSSPHVDPRGYIVFCPCMGRFGNQADQFLGALRFAKALDRTLVLPHWVEYRRAAASSSMQIPFDTYFKVAPLLEYHRVILMQTFMDDIAGKVWPVGKRTVFCHGPRDMFESSEPNSCNAKEGNPFGPFWNAFGIDFDGSEFYGPLSYTESDRSAWRSRYPANDWPVLAFTGAPANFPVSDEDAKLHKHLVWSDVIASSAQAIINNHLPKPFIGIHLRIGSDWSNVCKHLDLNGRTHLFASRQCLGTKFEYGTLTETMCMPDVDTVTRQLTKLIHRTKAKSVFLARDSQRYDSDIAATLKKLSDYNC
;
A
#
# COMPACT_ATOMS: atom_id res chain seq x y z
N MET A 1 8.13 0.91 -10.36
CA MET A 1 8.21 2.27 -9.79
C MET A 1 6.79 2.78 -9.63
N VAL A 2 6.22 2.63 -8.43
CA VAL A 2 4.84 2.94 -8.08
C VAL A 2 4.77 4.38 -7.59
N TYR A 3 3.75 5.14 -7.98
CA TYR A 3 3.40 6.40 -7.30
C TYR A 3 1.93 6.38 -6.93
N LEU A 4 1.70 6.60 -5.62
CA LEU A 4 0.41 6.76 -4.99
C LEU A 4 0.26 8.24 -4.58
N TYR A 5 -0.89 8.81 -4.95
CA TYR A 5 -1.52 10.07 -4.58
C TYR A 5 -0.67 11.17 -3.94
N LEU A 6 -0.27 12.15 -4.77
CA LEU A 6 -0.21 13.54 -4.33
C LEU A 6 -1.64 13.99 -4.03
N HIS A 7 -1.91 14.20 -2.74
CA HIS A 7 -3.06 14.96 -2.26
C HIS A 7 -2.86 16.41 -2.73
N LEU A 8 -3.31 16.71 -3.96
CA LEU A 8 -3.66 18.07 -4.32
C LEU A 8 -5.08 18.25 -3.79
N GLU A 9 -5.21 18.99 -2.69
CA GLU A 9 -6.48 19.60 -2.31
C GLU A 9 -7.01 20.35 -3.52
N TYR A 10 -7.89 19.71 -4.29
CA TYR A 10 -8.82 20.40 -5.15
C TYR A 10 -9.83 21.00 -4.19
N ASN A 11 -9.54 22.22 -3.76
CA ASN A 11 -10.52 23.09 -3.14
C ASN A 11 -11.56 23.39 -4.24
N CYS A 12 -12.55 22.50 -4.40
CA CYS A 12 -13.77 22.73 -5.16
C CYS A 12 -14.66 23.71 -4.37
N SER A 13 -14.12 24.90 -4.13
CA SER A 13 -14.80 26.05 -3.54
C SER A 13 -13.88 27.26 -3.72
N SER A 14 -13.98 27.91 -4.88
CA SER A 14 -13.46 29.28 -5.02
C SER A 14 -14.41 30.11 -5.88
N GLN A 15 -15.64 30.21 -5.40
CA GLN A 15 -16.43 31.43 -5.47
C GLN A 15 -17.04 31.63 -4.08
N CYS A 16 -16.34 32.35 -3.20
CA CYS A 16 -16.91 33.25 -2.19
C CYS A 16 -15.81 33.89 -1.34
N ASN A 17 -15.66 35.21 -1.51
CA ASN A 17 -15.19 36.27 -0.62
C ASN A 17 -14.03 36.06 0.39
N THR A 18 -12.98 36.83 0.11
CA THR A 18 -12.13 37.67 1.00
C THR A 18 -12.57 37.85 2.45
N ASN A 19 -11.69 37.52 3.42
CA ASN A 19 -10.97 38.49 4.27
C ASN A 19 -10.24 37.82 5.45
N SER A 20 -9.16 38.49 5.90
CA SER A 20 -8.38 38.32 7.15
C SER A 20 -7.42 37.12 7.21
N SER A 21 -6.28 37.15 7.89
CA SER A 21 -5.26 38.17 8.19
C SER A 21 -4.05 37.38 8.72
N ILE A 22 -2.86 37.77 8.31
CA ILE A 22 -1.58 37.13 8.67
C ILE A 22 -1.24 37.43 10.14
N SER A 23 -0.78 36.43 10.90
CA SER A 23 0.05 36.65 12.09
C SER A 23 1.29 35.78 12.01
N THR A 24 2.45 36.42 11.90
CA THR A 24 3.79 35.85 11.98
C THR A 24 4.25 35.90 13.43
N ALA A 25 4.76 34.78 13.96
CA ALA A 25 5.43 34.75 15.26
C ALA A 25 6.93 34.45 15.05
N ASN A 26 7.74 35.48 15.26
CA ASN A 26 9.19 35.38 15.44
C ASN A 26 9.51 34.73 16.80
N TRP A 27 10.50 33.85 16.84
CA TRP A 27 11.22 33.53 18.07
C TRP A 27 12.73 33.73 17.85
N TYR A 28 13.28 34.65 18.64
CA TYR A 28 14.69 35.00 18.72
C TYR A 28 15.43 34.04 19.67
N SER A 29 16.67 33.74 19.26
CA SER A 29 17.91 33.48 20.01
C SER A 29 17.88 33.16 21.52
N ASN A 30 18.68 32.14 21.89
CA ASN A 30 19.80 32.22 22.85
C ASN A 30 20.63 30.92 22.62
N GLY A 31 21.96 30.89 22.46
CA GLY A 31 22.99 31.77 22.99
C GLY A 31 23.58 31.16 24.26
N GLY A 32 24.58 30.28 24.13
CA GLY A 32 25.26 29.67 25.28
C GLY A 32 26.35 28.70 24.87
N GLY A 33 27.58 29.21 24.69
CA GLY A 33 28.78 28.40 24.49
C GLY A 33 29.31 27.85 25.81
N LEU A 34 30.06 26.75 25.73
CA LEU A 34 30.96 26.31 26.79
C LEU A 34 32.23 25.74 26.16
N SER A 35 33.35 26.31 26.61
CA SER A 35 34.71 26.04 26.17
C SER A 35 35.18 24.63 26.53
N ALA A 36 36.10 24.16 25.70
CA ALA A 36 36.96 23.02 25.93
C ALA A 36 37.75 23.13 27.25
N MET A 37 37.88 22.00 27.95
CA MET A 37 39.03 21.72 28.80
C MET A 37 39.63 20.38 28.37
N ILE A 38 40.87 20.47 27.92
CA ILE A 38 41.79 19.36 27.65
C ILE A 38 42.36 18.93 29.00
N VAL A 39 42.21 17.65 29.34
CA VAL A 39 43.03 17.01 30.38
C VAL A 39 43.52 15.69 29.81
N ASP A 40 44.83 15.62 29.60
CA ASP A 40 45.61 14.41 29.36
C ASP A 40 45.46 13.42 30.51
N SER A 41 45.31 12.14 30.21
CA SER A 41 46.29 11.12 30.66
C SER A 41 45.87 9.74 30.18
N LEU A 42 46.79 9.11 29.47
CA LEU A 42 46.83 7.68 29.16
C LEU A 42 46.48 6.84 30.39
N GLY A 43 45.56 5.87 30.24
CA GLY A 43 45.29 4.89 31.29
C GLY A 43 43.93 4.20 31.30
N PHE A 44 43.12 4.29 30.23
CA PHE A 44 41.75 3.74 30.25
C PHE A 44 41.32 3.04 28.94
N HIS A 45 42.25 2.35 28.26
CA HIS A 45 41.95 1.61 27.02
C HIS A 45 41.98 0.09 27.13
N LEU A 46 41.97 -0.48 28.35
CA LEU A 46 41.89 -1.94 28.54
C LEU A 46 40.74 -2.39 29.45
N LEU A 47 39.79 -1.51 29.78
CA LEU A 47 38.60 -1.84 30.58
C LEU A 47 37.26 -1.35 29.99
N VAL A 48 37.28 -0.79 28.77
CA VAL A 48 36.05 -0.43 28.02
C VAL A 48 35.79 -1.40 26.86
N ALA A 49 36.77 -2.21 26.45
CA ALA A 49 36.59 -3.24 25.42
C ALA A 49 35.86 -4.51 25.93
N ALA A 50 35.60 -4.63 27.23
CA ALA A 50 34.90 -5.76 27.84
C ALA A 50 33.44 -5.43 28.24
N LEU A 51 32.95 -4.22 27.95
CA LEU A 51 31.56 -3.81 28.20
C LEU A 51 30.77 -3.49 26.91
N PHE A 52 31.33 -3.79 25.74
CA PHE A 52 30.64 -3.74 24.44
C PHE A 52 30.56 -5.11 23.76
N TRP A 53 30.60 -6.18 24.56
CA TRP A 53 30.17 -7.51 24.14
C TRP A 53 28.82 -7.85 24.78
N ASP A 54 27.89 -6.88 24.81
CA ASP A 54 26.48 -7.23 24.92
C ASP A 54 26.05 -7.82 23.58
N VAL A 55 26.26 -9.14 23.50
CA VAL A 55 25.32 -10.12 22.99
C VAL A 55 24.21 -9.44 22.19
N SER A 56 24.41 -9.36 20.87
CA SER A 56 23.28 -9.43 19.94
C SER A 56 22.65 -10.81 20.11
N SER A 57 21.93 -10.99 21.21
CA SER A 57 20.93 -12.02 21.36
C SER A 57 19.89 -11.66 20.32
N SER A 58 19.99 -12.28 19.15
CA SER A 58 18.83 -12.47 18.30
C SER A 58 17.86 -13.33 19.11
N SER A 59 17.11 -12.69 20.00
CA SER A 59 16.00 -13.37 20.66
C SER A 59 15.08 -13.79 19.51
N SER A 60 15.03 -15.09 19.25
CA SER A 60 14.07 -15.63 18.29
C SER A 60 12.72 -15.00 18.61
N PRO A 61 11.99 -14.46 17.62
CA PRO A 61 10.74 -13.76 17.89
C PRO A 61 9.84 -14.65 18.75
N HIS A 62 9.34 -14.08 19.84
CA HIS A 62 8.47 -14.80 20.76
C HIS A 62 7.12 -15.05 20.09
N VAL A 63 6.53 -16.22 20.36
CA VAL A 63 5.19 -16.55 19.84
C VAL A 63 4.17 -15.61 20.48
N ASP A 64 3.44 -14.82 19.69
CA ASP A 64 2.32 -14.03 20.17
C ASP A 64 1.16 -14.96 20.60
N PRO A 65 0.80 -15.02 21.90
CA PRO A 65 -0.30 -15.86 22.38
C PRO A 65 -1.66 -15.38 21.87
N ARG A 66 -1.74 -14.17 21.30
CA ARG A 66 -2.94 -13.66 20.63
C ARG A 66 -3.10 -14.22 19.21
N GLY A 67 -2.08 -14.88 18.67
CA GLY A 67 -2.09 -15.52 17.36
C GLY A 67 -1.90 -14.54 16.20
N TYR A 68 -2.01 -15.08 14.98
CA TYR A 68 -1.58 -14.43 13.75
C TYR A 68 -2.68 -14.39 12.69
N ILE A 69 -2.57 -13.42 11.79
CA ILE A 69 -3.31 -13.37 10.52
C ILE A 69 -2.31 -13.39 9.38
N VAL A 70 -2.49 -14.31 8.44
CA VAL A 70 -1.71 -14.40 7.20
C VAL A 70 -2.67 -14.42 6.02
N PHE A 71 -2.31 -13.79 4.89
CA PHE A 71 -3.20 -13.75 3.73
C PHE A 71 -2.42 -13.61 2.43
N CYS A 72 -3.04 -13.99 1.32
CA CYS A 72 -2.54 -13.65 0.00
C CYS A 72 -3.15 -12.32 -0.50
N PRO A 73 -2.35 -11.33 -0.95
CA PRO A 73 -2.83 -10.17 -1.68
C PRO A 73 -3.13 -10.55 -3.15
N CYS A 74 -4.01 -11.53 -3.33
CA CYS A 74 -4.24 -12.25 -4.58
C CYS A 74 -5.21 -11.55 -5.55
N MET A 75 -5.77 -10.39 -5.21
CA MET A 75 -6.73 -9.68 -6.07
C MET A 75 -6.09 -8.42 -6.69
N GLY A 76 -5.99 -8.41 -8.01
CA GLY A 76 -5.53 -7.25 -8.77
C GLY A 76 -4.03 -6.98 -8.66
N ARG A 77 -3.61 -5.77 -9.03
CA ARG A 77 -2.21 -5.31 -9.02
C ARG A 77 -1.92 -4.49 -7.76
N PHE A 78 -0.72 -3.93 -7.65
CA PHE A 78 -0.24 -3.18 -6.48
C PHE A 78 -1.28 -2.24 -5.85
N GLY A 79 -2.00 -1.43 -6.63
CA GLY A 79 -3.03 -0.53 -6.09
C GLY A 79 -4.17 -1.26 -5.37
N ASN A 80 -4.67 -2.36 -5.94
CA ASN A 80 -5.69 -3.20 -5.29
C ASN A 80 -5.16 -3.84 -4.01
N GLN A 81 -3.92 -4.34 -4.08
CA GLN A 81 -3.26 -5.00 -2.96
C GLN A 81 -3.02 -4.01 -1.80
N ALA A 82 -2.61 -2.78 -2.10
CA ALA A 82 -2.41 -1.73 -1.12
C ALA A 82 -3.75 -1.31 -0.46
N ASP A 83 -4.82 -1.11 -1.25
CA ASP A 83 -6.16 -0.82 -0.73
C ASP A 83 -6.63 -1.90 0.27
N GLN A 84 -6.52 -3.16 -0.13
CA GLN A 84 -6.94 -4.28 0.71
C GLN A 84 -6.02 -4.49 1.93
N PHE A 85 -4.73 -4.20 1.80
CA PHE A 85 -3.79 -4.27 2.92
C PHE A 85 -4.21 -3.33 4.06
N LEU A 86 -4.69 -2.11 3.75
CA LEU A 86 -5.14 -1.16 4.77
C LEU A 86 -6.32 -1.73 5.58
N GLY A 87 -7.30 -2.35 4.90
CA GLY A 87 -8.40 -3.04 5.58
C GLY A 87 -7.93 -4.25 6.39
N ALA A 88 -6.99 -5.04 5.87
CA ALA A 88 -6.45 -6.20 6.57
C ALA A 88 -5.66 -5.82 7.83
N LEU A 89 -4.94 -4.68 7.79
CA LEU A 89 -4.24 -4.11 8.94
C LEU A 89 -5.20 -3.71 10.05
N ARG A 90 -6.30 -3.04 9.71
CA ARG A 90 -7.36 -2.76 10.68
C ARG A 90 -8.00 -4.04 11.21
N PHE A 91 -8.30 -5.01 10.35
CA PHE A 91 -8.93 -6.26 10.75
C PHE A 91 -8.06 -7.03 11.76
N ALA A 92 -6.74 -7.10 11.53
CA ALA A 92 -5.79 -7.67 12.47
C ALA A 92 -5.80 -6.97 13.83
N LYS A 93 -5.87 -5.63 13.84
CA LYS A 93 -6.03 -4.85 15.07
C LYS A 93 -7.35 -5.14 15.76
N ALA A 94 -8.45 -5.24 15.02
CA ALA A 94 -9.77 -5.54 15.53
C ALA A 94 -9.83 -6.93 16.18
N LEU A 95 -9.15 -7.94 15.62
CA LEU A 95 -9.04 -9.26 16.23
C LEU A 95 -7.95 -9.36 17.30
N ASP A 96 -7.12 -8.32 17.42
CA ASP A 96 -5.95 -8.27 18.30
C ASP A 96 -4.97 -9.42 18.01
N ARG A 97 -4.72 -9.70 16.72
CA ARG A 97 -3.80 -10.74 16.22
C ARG A 97 -2.65 -10.10 15.46
N THR A 98 -1.42 -10.59 15.61
CA THR A 98 -0.29 -10.05 14.85
C THR A 98 -0.48 -10.27 13.35
N LEU A 99 -0.36 -9.22 12.53
CA LEU A 99 -0.46 -9.35 11.08
C LEU A 99 0.88 -9.81 10.48
N VAL A 100 0.86 -10.92 9.77
CA VAL A 100 1.97 -11.34 8.92
C VAL A 100 1.93 -10.52 7.64
N LEU A 101 2.93 -9.66 7.44
CA LEU A 101 3.03 -8.77 6.29
C LEU A 101 3.25 -9.60 5.02
N PRO A 102 2.31 -9.57 4.06
CA PRO A 102 2.41 -10.40 2.87
C PRO A 102 3.51 -9.88 1.95
N HIS A 103 4.04 -10.75 1.10
CA HIS A 103 4.76 -10.28 -0.08
C HIS A 103 3.78 -9.66 -1.09
N TRP A 104 4.18 -8.55 -1.71
CA TRP A 104 3.47 -7.97 -2.84
C TRP A 104 3.54 -8.90 -4.04
N VAL A 105 2.47 -8.95 -4.84
CA VAL A 105 2.41 -9.77 -6.04
C VAL A 105 2.62 -8.91 -7.27
N GLU A 106 3.70 -9.16 -8.00
CA GLU A 106 3.97 -8.54 -9.29
C GLU A 106 3.81 -9.51 -10.45
N TYR A 107 3.02 -9.11 -11.46
CA TYR A 107 2.81 -9.89 -12.67
C TYR A 107 3.79 -9.48 -13.75
N ARG A 108 4.56 -10.44 -14.28
CA ARG A 108 5.46 -10.18 -15.41
C ARG A 108 4.71 -10.45 -16.72
N ARG A 109 4.65 -9.45 -17.61
CA ARG A 109 4.05 -9.60 -18.95
C ARG A 109 4.63 -10.77 -19.75
N ALA A 110 5.92 -11.09 -19.54
CA ALA A 110 6.63 -12.14 -20.28
C ALA A 110 6.38 -13.57 -19.75
N ALA A 111 5.78 -13.74 -18.57
CA ALA A 111 5.55 -15.06 -17.97
C ALA A 111 4.13 -15.12 -17.39
N ALA A 112 3.14 -15.40 -18.25
CA ALA A 112 1.72 -15.41 -17.89
C ALA A 112 1.37 -16.41 -16.76
N SER A 113 2.22 -17.42 -16.53
CA SER A 113 2.03 -18.46 -15.51
C SER A 113 2.77 -18.21 -14.20
N SER A 114 3.56 -17.13 -14.05
CA SER A 114 4.27 -16.85 -12.80
C SER A 114 4.12 -15.40 -12.33
N SER A 115 3.84 -15.24 -11.04
CA SER A 115 3.91 -13.97 -10.33
C SER A 115 5.15 -13.95 -9.44
N MET A 116 5.66 -12.75 -9.15
CA MET A 116 6.78 -12.56 -8.22
C MET A 116 6.23 -12.13 -6.86
N GLN A 117 6.72 -12.75 -5.80
CA GLN A 117 6.40 -12.41 -4.41
C GLN A 117 7.50 -11.50 -3.86
N ILE A 118 7.25 -10.18 -3.90
CA ILE A 118 8.19 -9.16 -3.47
C ILE A 118 8.04 -8.92 -1.96
N PRO A 119 9.11 -9.05 -1.15
CA PRO A 119 9.04 -8.78 0.29
C PRO A 119 8.43 -7.43 0.60
N PHE A 120 7.59 -7.37 1.65
CA PHE A 120 6.89 -6.15 2.05
C PHE A 120 7.85 -4.97 2.22
N ASP A 121 8.98 -5.24 2.88
CA ASP A 121 10.03 -4.31 3.26
C ASP A 121 10.93 -3.87 2.10
N THR A 122 10.77 -4.47 0.93
CA THR A 122 11.34 -3.92 -0.32
C THR A 122 10.81 -2.50 -0.56
N TYR A 123 9.52 -2.29 -0.31
CA TYR A 123 8.84 -1.02 -0.61
C TYR A 123 8.59 -0.16 0.63
N PHE A 124 8.30 -0.75 1.78
CA PHE A 124 7.87 0.01 2.95
C PHE A 124 8.65 -0.34 4.21
N LYS A 125 8.89 0.65 5.07
CA LYS A 125 9.44 0.40 6.40
C LYS A 125 8.43 -0.36 7.26
N VAL A 126 8.90 -1.31 8.06
CA VAL A 126 8.05 -2.06 9.00
C VAL A 126 7.74 -1.25 10.25
N ALA A 127 8.72 -0.50 10.79
CA ALA A 127 8.59 0.18 12.07
C ALA A 127 7.36 1.11 12.20
N PRO A 128 6.99 1.93 11.20
CA PRO A 128 5.82 2.81 11.31
C PRO A 128 4.48 2.08 11.42
N LEU A 129 4.39 0.81 10.99
CA LEU A 129 3.20 -0.02 11.17
C LEU A 129 3.02 -0.46 12.63
N LEU A 130 4.13 -0.66 13.36
CA LEU A 130 4.11 -1.06 14.77
C LEU A 130 3.49 0.00 15.68
N GLU A 131 3.47 1.27 15.24
CA GLU A 131 2.73 2.35 15.91
C GLU A 131 1.22 2.13 15.87
N TYR A 132 0.71 1.45 14.83
CA TYR A 132 -0.70 1.14 14.70
C TYR A 132 -1.06 -0.21 15.31
N HIS A 133 -0.35 -1.27 14.93
CA HIS A 133 -0.64 -2.64 15.37
C HIS A 133 0.57 -3.55 15.22
N ARG A 134 0.55 -4.70 15.92
CA ARG A 134 1.63 -5.69 15.85
C ARG A 134 1.69 -6.31 14.45
N VAL A 135 2.87 -6.29 13.86
CA VAL A 135 3.16 -6.86 12.54
C VAL A 135 4.46 -7.65 12.57
N ILE A 136 4.60 -8.63 11.67
CA ILE A 136 5.81 -9.42 11.47
C ILE A 136 6.01 -9.69 9.98
N LEU A 137 7.25 -9.74 9.49
CA LEU A 137 7.52 -10.10 8.10
C LEU A 137 7.14 -11.56 7.82
N MET A 138 6.63 -11.86 6.61
CA MET A 138 6.33 -13.23 6.20
C MET A 138 7.52 -14.17 6.36
N GLN A 139 8.72 -13.76 5.93
CA GLN A 139 9.92 -14.59 6.04
C GLN A 139 10.22 -14.94 7.50
N THR A 140 10.24 -13.94 8.39
CA THR A 140 10.45 -14.14 9.84
C THR A 140 9.36 -15.03 10.45
N PHE A 141 8.10 -14.85 10.07
CA PHE A 141 7.02 -15.72 10.54
C PHE A 141 7.23 -17.17 10.10
N MET A 142 7.56 -17.40 8.84
CA MET A 142 7.72 -18.75 8.29
C MET A 142 8.94 -19.47 8.87
N ASP A 143 10.06 -18.76 9.04
CA ASP A 143 11.31 -19.34 9.54
C ASP A 143 11.26 -19.60 11.05
N ASP A 144 10.76 -18.64 11.84
CA ASP A 144 10.94 -18.66 13.30
C ASP A 144 9.69 -19.07 14.09
N ILE A 145 8.50 -18.92 13.50
CA ILE A 145 7.21 -19.02 14.22
C ILE A 145 6.34 -20.16 13.68
N ALA A 146 6.19 -20.27 12.36
CA ALA A 146 5.20 -21.15 11.74
C ALA A 146 5.37 -22.60 12.16
N GLY A 147 6.60 -23.13 12.25
CA GLY A 147 6.84 -24.50 12.71
C GLY A 147 6.33 -24.80 14.13
N LYS A 148 6.21 -23.79 15.00
CA LYS A 148 5.79 -23.94 16.41
C LYS A 148 4.27 -23.91 16.57
N VAL A 149 3.58 -23.04 15.82
CA VAL A 149 2.14 -22.77 15.99
C VAL A 149 1.27 -23.18 14.80
N TRP A 150 1.88 -23.43 13.65
CA TRP A 150 1.21 -23.76 12.39
C TRP A 150 2.03 -24.77 11.55
N PRO A 151 2.32 -25.95 12.13
CA PRO A 151 3.16 -26.97 11.50
C PRO A 151 2.47 -27.56 10.27
N VAL A 152 3.26 -28.14 9.37
CA VAL A 152 2.77 -28.97 8.25
C VAL A 152 1.87 -30.08 8.79
N GLY A 153 0.74 -30.36 8.13
CA GLY A 153 -0.28 -31.31 8.60
C GLY A 153 -1.38 -30.67 9.45
N LYS A 154 -1.28 -29.37 9.77
CA LYS A 154 -2.27 -28.61 10.54
C LYS A 154 -2.61 -27.25 9.92
N ARG A 155 -2.30 -27.04 8.64
CA ARG A 155 -2.45 -25.74 7.99
C ARG A 155 -3.84 -25.58 7.38
N THR A 156 -4.77 -25.02 8.14
CA THR A 156 -6.12 -24.70 7.64
C THR A 156 -6.16 -23.32 6.96
N VAL A 157 -6.82 -23.24 5.80
CA VAL A 157 -7.07 -21.98 5.08
C VAL A 157 -8.52 -21.53 5.20
N PHE A 158 -8.74 -20.22 5.20
CA PHE A 158 -10.01 -19.56 5.41
C PHE A 158 -10.52 -18.92 4.12
N CYS A 159 -11.80 -19.13 3.85
CA CYS A 159 -12.57 -18.46 2.80
C CYS A 159 -14.04 -18.32 3.23
N HIS A 160 -14.81 -17.47 2.56
CA HIS A 160 -16.21 -17.20 2.98
C HIS A 160 -17.08 -18.47 2.87
N GLY A 161 -16.85 -19.26 1.83
CA GLY A 161 -17.50 -20.53 1.54
C GLY A 161 -16.74 -21.25 0.43
N PRO A 162 -17.24 -22.40 -0.04
CA PRO A 162 -16.61 -23.19 -1.10
C PRO A 162 -16.28 -22.36 -2.34
N ARG A 163 -15.10 -22.58 -2.91
CA ARG A 163 -14.62 -21.90 -4.12
C ARG A 163 -14.46 -22.92 -5.23
N ASP A 164 -15.57 -23.36 -5.80
CA ASP A 164 -15.56 -24.30 -6.91
C ASP A 164 -15.38 -23.54 -8.24
N MET A 165 -14.17 -23.61 -8.82
CA MET A 165 -13.87 -23.23 -10.20
C MET A 165 -14.15 -24.41 -11.17
N PHE A 166 -14.32 -24.14 -12.47
CA PHE A 166 -14.31 -25.18 -13.51
C PHE A 166 -12.96 -25.91 -13.42
N GLU A 167 -12.96 -27.16 -12.95
CA GLU A 167 -11.78 -27.99 -12.61
C GLU A 167 -11.19 -27.80 -11.19
N SER A 168 -12.03 -27.59 -10.18
CA SER A 168 -11.56 -27.63 -8.79
C SER A 168 -10.97 -29.00 -8.46
N SER A 169 -9.75 -28.96 -7.90
CA SER A 169 -9.00 -30.12 -7.44
C SER A 169 -9.71 -30.85 -6.30
N GLU A 170 -10.40 -30.10 -5.43
CA GLU A 170 -11.17 -30.65 -4.32
C GLU A 170 -12.56 -30.00 -4.26
N PRO A 171 -13.65 -30.81 -4.24
CA PRO A 171 -14.99 -30.30 -4.04
C PRO A 171 -15.14 -29.77 -2.61
N ASN A 172 -15.92 -28.70 -2.43
CA ASN A 172 -16.23 -28.14 -1.11
C ASN A 172 -14.96 -27.70 -0.32
N SER A 173 -14.03 -27.06 -1.02
CA SER A 173 -12.77 -26.55 -0.47
C SER A 173 -12.61 -25.05 -0.77
N CYS A 174 -11.67 -24.41 -0.08
CA CYS A 174 -11.27 -23.04 -0.39
C CYS A 174 -10.41 -22.94 -1.64
N ASN A 175 -9.84 -24.05 -2.13
CA ASN A 175 -9.04 -24.11 -3.37
C ASN A 175 -7.97 -23.00 -3.42
N ALA A 176 -7.31 -22.80 -2.29
CA ALA A 176 -6.48 -21.63 -1.99
C ALA A 176 -5.25 -21.44 -2.86
N LYS A 177 -4.89 -22.47 -3.63
CA LYS A 177 -3.72 -22.52 -4.52
C LYS A 177 -4.10 -22.62 -5.99
N GLU A 178 -5.39 -22.56 -6.33
CA GLU A 178 -5.84 -22.68 -7.72
C GLU A 178 -5.63 -21.38 -8.50
N GLY A 179 -4.90 -21.47 -9.60
CA GLY A 179 -4.62 -20.36 -10.50
C GLY A 179 -3.50 -19.42 -10.04
N ASN A 180 -3.32 -18.35 -10.81
CA ASN A 180 -2.32 -17.31 -10.58
C ASN A 180 -3.03 -16.03 -10.09
N PRO A 181 -2.64 -15.44 -8.94
CA PRO A 181 -1.39 -15.64 -8.20
C PRO A 181 -1.45 -16.60 -7.00
N PHE A 182 -2.60 -17.23 -6.76
CA PHE A 182 -2.86 -18.08 -5.59
C PHE A 182 -1.80 -19.15 -5.35
N GLY A 183 -1.62 -20.07 -6.31
CA GLY A 183 -0.64 -21.16 -6.18
C GLY A 183 0.80 -20.67 -6.00
N PRO A 184 1.33 -19.84 -6.93
CA PRO A 184 2.67 -19.29 -6.82
C PRO A 184 2.94 -18.56 -5.49
N PHE A 185 1.97 -17.81 -4.96
CA PHE A 185 2.13 -17.08 -3.71
C PHE A 185 2.42 -18.02 -2.53
N TRP A 186 1.59 -19.04 -2.31
CA TRP A 186 1.78 -19.97 -1.20
C TRP A 186 2.99 -20.89 -1.41
N ASN A 187 3.27 -21.27 -2.66
CA ASN A 187 4.45 -22.06 -3.02
C ASN A 187 5.77 -21.36 -2.66
N ALA A 188 5.83 -20.03 -2.77
CA ALA A 188 7.03 -19.25 -2.42
C ALA A 188 7.47 -19.42 -0.95
N PHE A 189 6.57 -19.88 -0.08
CA PHE A 189 6.82 -20.11 1.35
C PHE A 189 6.73 -21.58 1.76
N GLY A 190 6.62 -22.51 0.80
CA GLY A 190 6.42 -23.93 1.11
C GLY A 190 5.12 -24.19 1.89
N ILE A 191 4.06 -23.43 1.58
CA ILE A 191 2.75 -23.58 2.22
C ILE A 191 1.85 -24.45 1.35
N ASP A 192 1.51 -25.60 1.89
CA ASP A 192 0.36 -26.42 1.51
C ASP A 192 -0.68 -26.37 2.63
N PHE A 193 -1.95 -26.57 2.27
CA PHE A 193 -3.06 -26.53 3.22
C PHE A 193 -3.64 -27.91 3.40
N ASP A 194 -3.91 -28.26 4.65
CA ASP A 194 -4.42 -29.56 5.08
C ASP A 194 -5.95 -29.56 5.29
N GLY A 195 -6.59 -28.39 5.18
CA GLY A 195 -8.04 -28.24 5.30
C GLY A 195 -8.54 -26.84 5.01
N SER A 196 -9.86 -26.71 4.92
CA SER A 196 -10.57 -25.46 4.66
C SER A 196 -11.54 -25.13 5.80
N GLU A 197 -11.59 -23.87 6.22
CA GLU A 197 -12.55 -23.33 7.17
C GLU A 197 -13.40 -22.23 6.51
N PHE A 198 -14.73 -22.38 6.61
CA PHE A 198 -15.67 -21.45 6.03
C PHE A 198 -16.22 -20.48 7.07
N TYR A 199 -15.78 -19.23 6.99
CA TYR A 199 -16.18 -18.23 7.99
C TYR A 199 -17.53 -17.58 7.73
N GLY A 200 -18.19 -17.86 6.60
CA GLY A 200 -19.57 -17.44 6.37
C GLY A 200 -20.47 -17.83 7.57
N PRO A 201 -21.37 -16.95 8.04
CA PRO A 201 -21.79 -15.69 7.44
C PRO A 201 -21.00 -14.44 7.91
N LEU A 202 -19.83 -14.60 8.56
CA LEU A 202 -19.09 -13.47 9.11
C LEU A 202 -18.52 -12.56 8.00
N SER A 203 -18.57 -11.26 8.23
CA SER A 203 -17.91 -10.22 7.45
C SER A 203 -16.65 -9.70 8.18
N TYR A 204 -15.85 -8.89 7.50
CA TYR A 204 -14.66 -8.24 8.10
C TYR A 204 -14.97 -6.94 8.84
N THR A 205 -16.26 -6.64 9.05
CA THR A 205 -16.70 -5.41 9.69
C THR A 205 -16.55 -5.46 11.20
N GLU A 206 -16.60 -4.29 11.83
CA GLU A 206 -16.45 -4.17 13.28
C GLU A 206 -17.58 -4.89 14.05
N SER A 207 -18.78 -4.98 13.47
CA SER A 207 -19.93 -5.64 14.11
C SER A 207 -19.70 -7.13 14.33
N ASP A 208 -18.94 -7.79 13.46
CA ASP A 208 -18.69 -9.23 13.55
C ASP A 208 -17.45 -9.57 14.39
N ARG A 209 -16.72 -8.56 14.90
CA ARG A 209 -15.48 -8.74 15.67
C ARG A 209 -15.64 -9.70 16.84
N SER A 210 -16.73 -9.57 17.60
CA SER A 210 -16.98 -10.44 18.76
C SER A 210 -17.24 -11.89 18.33
N ALA A 211 -17.98 -12.07 17.21
CA ALA A 211 -18.24 -13.39 16.66
C ALA A 211 -16.96 -14.05 16.13
N TRP A 212 -16.08 -13.29 15.46
CA TRP A 212 -14.75 -13.76 15.05
C TRP A 212 -13.92 -14.25 16.24
N ARG A 213 -13.82 -13.45 17.30
CA ARG A 213 -13.04 -13.81 18.51
C ARG A 213 -13.63 -15.02 19.23
N SER A 214 -14.95 -15.17 19.24
CA SER A 214 -15.63 -16.30 19.87
C SER A 214 -15.49 -17.58 19.05
N ARG A 215 -15.59 -17.50 17.73
CA ARG A 215 -15.55 -18.67 16.84
C ARG A 215 -14.12 -19.16 16.61
N TYR A 216 -13.16 -18.24 16.59
CA TYR A 216 -11.75 -18.54 16.32
C TYR A 216 -10.85 -17.96 17.42
N PRO A 217 -10.91 -18.49 18.65
CA PRO A 217 -10.00 -18.07 19.72
C PRO A 217 -8.56 -18.45 19.40
N ALA A 218 -7.58 -17.66 19.86
CA ALA A 218 -6.16 -17.84 19.52
C ALA A 218 -5.56 -19.17 20.00
N ASN A 219 -6.08 -19.74 21.09
CA ASN A 219 -5.60 -21.01 21.63
C ASN A 219 -5.91 -22.19 20.71
N ASP A 220 -7.07 -22.16 20.04
CA ASP A 220 -7.50 -23.23 19.13
C ASP A 220 -7.11 -22.92 17.68
N TRP A 221 -7.10 -21.63 17.34
CA TRP A 221 -6.78 -21.09 16.02
C TRP A 221 -5.63 -20.10 16.12
N PRO A 222 -4.38 -20.56 16.30
CA PRO A 222 -3.24 -19.68 16.45
C PRO A 222 -2.90 -18.90 15.17
N VAL A 223 -3.31 -19.40 14.00
CA VAL A 223 -3.12 -18.75 12.70
C VAL A 223 -4.41 -18.76 11.91
N LEU A 224 -4.87 -17.57 11.50
CA LEU A 224 -5.97 -17.41 10.54
C LEU A 224 -5.36 -17.10 9.17
N ALA A 225 -5.30 -18.11 8.30
CA ALA A 225 -4.71 -18.00 6.97
C ALA A 225 -5.79 -17.79 5.91
N PHE A 226 -5.85 -16.63 5.25
CA PHE A 226 -6.92 -16.30 4.30
C PHE A 226 -6.51 -16.45 2.84
N THR A 227 -7.38 -17.04 2.03
CA THR A 227 -7.22 -17.15 0.56
C THR A 227 -7.03 -15.81 -0.15
N GLY A 228 -7.58 -14.73 0.40
CA GLY A 228 -7.42 -13.36 -0.04
C GLY A 228 -7.34 -12.41 1.15
N ALA A 229 -7.08 -11.13 0.91
CA ALA A 229 -7.06 -10.14 2.00
C ALA A 229 -8.41 -10.09 2.74
N PRO A 230 -8.42 -10.14 4.09
CA PRO A 230 -9.64 -10.01 4.88
C PRO A 230 -10.09 -8.55 4.96
N ALA A 231 -10.42 -7.98 3.80
CA ALA A 231 -10.68 -6.56 3.62
C ALA A 231 -11.65 -6.30 2.47
N ASN A 232 -12.33 -5.16 2.53
CA ASN A 232 -13.13 -4.66 1.43
C ASN A 232 -12.23 -4.09 0.32
N PHE A 233 -12.76 -4.09 -0.90
CA PHE A 233 -12.23 -3.32 -2.01
C PHE A 233 -13.39 -2.65 -2.76
N PRO A 234 -13.33 -1.34 -3.04
CA PRO A 234 -12.26 -0.39 -2.67
C PRO A 234 -12.11 -0.19 -1.17
N VAL A 235 -10.99 0.39 -0.74
CA VAL A 235 -10.74 0.73 0.67
C VAL A 235 -11.82 1.68 1.21
N SER A 236 -12.14 1.57 2.51
CA SER A 236 -13.06 2.51 3.18
C SER A 236 -12.37 3.84 3.50
N ASP A 237 -13.16 4.90 3.71
CA ASP A 237 -12.63 6.23 4.05
C ASP A 237 -11.87 6.22 5.40
N GLU A 238 -12.30 5.36 6.33
CA GLU A 238 -11.62 5.14 7.61
C GLU A 238 -10.28 4.43 7.42
N ASP A 239 -10.23 3.39 6.59
CA ASP A 239 -9.02 2.58 6.39
C ASP A 239 -7.99 3.32 5.52
N ALA A 240 -8.44 4.17 4.61
CA ALA A 240 -7.56 5.00 3.79
C ALA A 240 -6.62 5.88 4.63
N LYS A 241 -7.07 6.31 5.83
CA LYS A 241 -6.26 7.09 6.78
C LYS A 241 -5.05 6.31 7.33
N LEU A 242 -5.08 4.97 7.24
CA LEU A 242 -3.96 4.12 7.66
C LEU A 242 -2.78 4.19 6.69
N HIS A 243 -2.96 4.78 5.50
CA HIS A 243 -1.86 5.01 4.56
C HIS A 243 -0.69 5.80 5.16
N LYS A 244 -0.93 6.61 6.21
CA LYS A 244 0.13 7.33 6.95
C LYS A 244 1.19 6.39 7.56
N HIS A 245 0.88 5.11 7.76
CA HIS A 245 1.83 4.11 8.26
C HIS A 245 2.61 3.40 7.15
N LEU A 246 2.27 3.61 5.87
CA LEU A 246 3.01 3.12 4.72
C LEU A 246 4.11 4.11 4.33
N VAL A 247 5.21 4.06 5.09
CA VAL A 247 6.40 4.89 4.82
C VAL A 247 7.32 4.14 3.88
N TRP A 248 7.74 4.78 2.77
CA TRP A 248 8.67 4.19 1.81
C TRP A 248 9.98 3.73 2.46
N SER A 249 10.52 2.61 1.98
CA SER A 249 11.86 2.14 2.33
C SER A 249 12.92 3.18 1.92
N ASP A 250 14.07 3.14 2.57
CA ASP A 250 15.14 4.11 2.31
C ASP A 250 15.64 4.03 0.86
N VAL A 251 15.62 2.83 0.27
CA VAL A 251 15.98 2.60 -1.14
C VAL A 251 15.02 3.30 -2.08
N ILE A 252 13.71 3.19 -1.85
CA ILE A 252 12.70 3.86 -2.69
C ILE A 252 12.76 5.37 -2.49
N ALA A 253 12.84 5.83 -1.24
CA ALA A 253 12.90 7.25 -0.90
C ALA A 253 14.14 7.93 -1.50
N SER A 254 15.31 7.32 -1.38
CA SER A 254 16.57 7.87 -1.93
C SER A 254 16.55 7.87 -3.46
N SER A 255 16.01 6.83 -4.08
CA SER A 255 15.85 6.75 -5.55
C SER A 255 14.92 7.84 -6.07
N ALA A 256 13.78 8.06 -5.42
CA ALA A 256 12.86 9.13 -5.78
C ALA A 256 13.51 10.52 -5.62
N GLN A 257 14.23 10.74 -4.52
CA GLN A 257 14.91 12.00 -4.27
C GLN A 257 16.02 12.28 -5.29
N ALA A 258 16.77 11.25 -5.71
CA ALA A 258 17.78 11.37 -6.76
C ALA A 258 17.16 11.79 -8.10
N ILE A 259 16.04 11.17 -8.50
CA ILE A 259 15.31 11.54 -9.73
C ILE A 259 14.83 13.00 -9.64
N ILE A 260 14.25 13.39 -8.51
CA ILE A 260 13.76 14.76 -8.30
C ILE A 260 14.90 15.77 -8.42
N ASN A 261 16.03 15.51 -7.75
CA ASN A 261 17.17 16.43 -7.74
C ASN A 261 17.84 16.56 -9.12
N ASN A 262 17.93 15.45 -9.86
CA ASN A 262 18.68 15.41 -11.12
C ASN A 262 17.84 15.83 -12.34
N HIS A 263 16.51 15.68 -12.27
CA HIS A 263 15.66 15.81 -13.46
C HIS A 263 14.46 16.74 -13.30
N LEU A 264 14.07 17.13 -12.08
CA LEU A 264 12.83 17.87 -11.84
C LEU A 264 13.07 19.23 -11.17
N PRO A 265 13.48 20.26 -11.94
CA PRO A 265 13.50 21.64 -11.46
C PRO A 265 12.18 22.04 -10.80
N LYS A 266 12.27 22.55 -9.57
CA LYS A 266 11.10 22.93 -8.75
C LYS A 266 10.58 24.34 -9.08
N PRO A 267 9.27 24.60 -8.94
CA PRO A 267 8.21 23.62 -8.66
C PRO A 267 7.97 22.69 -9.86
N PHE A 268 7.58 21.45 -9.61
CA PHE A 268 7.24 20.48 -10.67
C PHE A 268 5.82 19.95 -10.49
N ILE A 269 5.21 19.49 -11.58
CA ILE A 269 3.90 18.83 -11.59
C ILE A 269 4.11 17.34 -11.80
N GLY A 270 3.56 16.49 -10.94
CA GLY A 270 3.42 15.06 -11.21
C GLY A 270 2.03 14.75 -11.74
N ILE A 271 1.91 14.01 -12.85
CA ILE A 271 0.64 13.45 -13.31
C ILE A 271 0.74 11.93 -13.48
N HIS A 272 -0.38 11.27 -13.23
CA HIS A 272 -0.54 9.84 -13.48
C HIS A 272 -1.49 9.61 -14.65
N LEU A 273 -0.99 8.97 -15.70
CA LEU A 273 -1.76 8.61 -16.89
C LEU A 273 -2.03 7.10 -16.88
N ARG A 274 -3.28 6.75 -16.55
CA ARG A 274 -3.81 5.39 -16.67
C ARG A 274 -4.63 5.34 -17.97
N ILE A 275 -3.94 5.09 -19.08
CA ILE A 275 -4.49 5.19 -20.46
C ILE A 275 -4.14 3.96 -21.31
N GLY A 276 -3.75 2.86 -20.65
CA GLY A 276 -3.51 1.57 -21.26
C GLY A 276 -4.76 0.94 -21.89
N SER A 277 -4.55 -0.01 -22.79
CA SER A 277 -5.63 -0.71 -23.48
C SER A 277 -6.54 -1.51 -22.54
N ASP A 278 -5.95 -2.12 -21.50
CA ASP A 278 -6.70 -2.82 -20.45
C ASP A 278 -7.66 -1.88 -19.71
N TRP A 279 -7.22 -0.65 -19.43
CA TRP A 279 -8.05 0.37 -18.79
C TRP A 279 -9.14 0.91 -19.70
N SER A 280 -8.83 1.15 -20.97
CA SER A 280 -9.82 1.59 -21.95
C SER A 280 -11.00 0.62 -22.02
N ASN A 281 -10.75 -0.69 -21.93
CA ASN A 281 -11.81 -1.69 -21.90
C ASN A 281 -12.68 -1.59 -20.64
N VAL A 282 -12.10 -1.30 -19.47
CA VAL A 282 -12.89 -1.02 -18.26
C VAL A 282 -13.77 0.20 -18.46
N CYS A 283 -13.20 1.33 -18.91
CA CYS A 283 -13.92 2.59 -19.02
C CYS A 283 -15.06 2.57 -20.06
N LYS A 284 -15.02 1.67 -21.05
CA LYS A 284 -16.12 1.46 -22.01
C LYS A 284 -17.37 0.85 -21.39
N HIS A 285 -17.24 0.17 -20.25
CA HIS A 285 -18.36 -0.48 -19.56
C HIS A 285 -18.89 0.38 -18.40
N LEU A 286 -18.59 1.67 -18.40
CA LEU A 286 -19.19 2.58 -17.43
C LEU A 286 -20.70 2.63 -17.63
N ASP A 287 -21.43 2.34 -16.57
CA ASP A 287 -22.86 2.63 -16.52
C ASP A 287 -23.06 4.12 -16.32
N LEU A 288 -23.11 4.87 -17.43
CA LEU A 288 -23.31 6.32 -17.41
C LEU A 288 -24.69 6.74 -16.93
N ASN A 289 -25.64 5.80 -16.87
CA ASN A 289 -26.99 6.04 -16.38
C ASN A 289 -27.14 5.66 -14.90
N GLY A 290 -26.14 4.98 -14.32
CA GLY A 290 -26.14 4.49 -12.95
C GLY A 290 -25.26 5.31 -12.00
N ARG A 291 -25.60 5.25 -10.71
CA ARG A 291 -24.75 5.73 -9.61
C ARG A 291 -23.93 4.57 -9.05
N THR A 292 -23.05 4.03 -9.88
CA THR A 292 -22.18 2.90 -9.52
C THR A 292 -20.74 3.35 -9.38
N HIS A 293 -20.14 3.09 -8.21
CA HIS A 293 -18.72 3.36 -8.03
C HIS A 293 -17.90 2.34 -8.81
N LEU A 294 -16.82 2.80 -9.44
CA LEU A 294 -15.85 1.96 -10.11
C LEU A 294 -14.50 2.15 -9.43
N PHE A 295 -13.98 1.08 -8.84
CA PHE A 295 -12.67 1.09 -8.19
C PHE A 295 -12.52 2.31 -7.25
N ALA A 296 -11.42 3.05 -7.34
CA ALA A 296 -11.14 4.19 -6.49
C ALA A 296 -11.96 5.47 -6.82
N SER A 297 -13.07 5.41 -7.59
CA SER A 297 -13.82 6.62 -7.99
C SER A 297 -14.37 7.43 -6.80
N ARG A 298 -14.60 6.78 -5.64
CA ARG A 298 -15.02 7.43 -4.39
C ARG A 298 -14.10 8.55 -3.93
N GLN A 299 -12.81 8.46 -4.20
CA GLN A 299 -11.86 9.50 -3.80
C GLN A 299 -12.14 10.88 -4.43
N CYS A 300 -12.81 10.91 -5.59
CA CYS A 300 -13.18 12.14 -6.29
C CYS A 300 -14.66 12.48 -6.07
N LEU A 301 -15.51 11.47 -6.04
CA LEU A 301 -16.97 11.63 -6.09
C LEU A 301 -17.61 11.60 -4.69
N GLY A 302 -16.87 11.19 -3.67
CA GLY A 302 -17.39 10.92 -2.34
C GLY A 302 -18.13 9.58 -2.25
N THR A 303 -18.52 9.18 -1.05
CA THR A 303 -19.10 7.84 -0.80
C THR A 303 -20.54 7.71 -1.28
N LYS A 304 -21.25 8.83 -1.47
CA LYS A 304 -22.64 8.91 -1.95
C LYS A 304 -22.78 9.75 -3.22
N PHE A 305 -21.69 9.97 -3.97
CA PHE A 305 -21.67 10.84 -5.14
C PHE A 305 -21.95 12.33 -4.83
N GLU A 306 -21.62 12.79 -3.63
CA GLU A 306 -21.82 14.17 -3.18
C GLU A 306 -21.04 15.20 -4.00
N TYR A 307 -19.96 14.80 -4.68
CA TYR A 307 -19.12 15.71 -5.47
C TYR A 307 -19.30 15.57 -6.99
N GLY A 308 -20.28 14.77 -7.44
CA GLY A 308 -20.64 14.63 -8.85
C GLY A 308 -20.80 13.19 -9.31
N THR A 309 -20.84 12.98 -10.62
CA THR A 309 -20.99 11.67 -11.25
C THR A 309 -19.72 11.23 -11.98
N LEU A 310 -19.52 9.92 -12.11
CA LEU A 310 -18.39 9.36 -12.85
C LEU A 310 -18.63 9.56 -14.35
N THR A 311 -17.67 10.18 -15.04
CA THR A 311 -17.73 10.40 -16.50
C THR A 311 -16.68 9.58 -17.24
N GLU A 312 -16.90 9.34 -18.53
CA GLU A 312 -15.91 8.70 -19.38
C GLU A 312 -14.58 9.47 -19.39
N THR A 313 -14.62 10.79 -19.47
CA THR A 313 -13.42 11.64 -19.44
C THR A 313 -12.66 11.54 -18.12
N MET A 314 -13.34 11.34 -16.98
CA MET A 314 -12.68 11.09 -15.70
C MET A 314 -11.98 9.72 -15.66
N CYS A 315 -12.59 8.70 -16.28
CA CYS A 315 -12.03 7.36 -16.33
C CYS A 315 -10.89 7.25 -17.36
N MET A 316 -11.10 7.79 -18.56
CA MET A 316 -10.20 7.70 -19.71
C MET A 316 -10.13 9.06 -20.42
N PRO A 317 -9.30 10.00 -19.92
CA PRO A 317 -9.17 11.31 -20.55
C PRO A 317 -8.49 11.20 -21.91
N ASP A 318 -8.96 11.97 -22.89
CA ASP A 318 -8.30 12.12 -24.19
C ASP A 318 -7.06 13.03 -24.10
N VAL A 319 -6.26 13.00 -25.16
CA VAL A 319 -5.00 13.77 -25.24
C VAL A 319 -5.23 15.27 -25.14
N ASP A 320 -6.32 15.78 -25.72
CA ASP A 320 -6.68 17.20 -25.67
C ASP A 320 -7.05 17.64 -24.25
N THR A 321 -7.76 16.79 -23.51
CA THR A 321 -8.10 17.05 -22.12
C THR A 321 -6.85 17.05 -21.24
N VAL A 322 -5.97 16.06 -21.42
CA VAL A 322 -4.70 15.98 -20.67
C VAL A 322 -3.84 17.22 -20.94
N THR A 323 -3.56 17.55 -22.20
CA THR A 323 -2.69 18.68 -22.58
C THR A 323 -3.27 20.03 -22.18
N ARG A 324 -4.59 20.23 -22.33
CA ARG A 324 -5.29 21.45 -21.89
C ARG A 324 -5.23 21.63 -20.37
N GLN A 325 -5.52 20.58 -19.60
CA GLN A 325 -5.46 20.67 -18.13
C GLN A 325 -4.03 20.86 -17.63
N LEU A 326 -3.06 20.16 -18.22
CA LEU A 326 -1.65 20.32 -17.89
C LEU A 326 -1.16 21.75 -18.17
N THR A 327 -1.51 22.32 -19.33
CA THR A 327 -1.18 23.71 -19.69
C THR A 327 -1.73 24.70 -18.66
N LYS A 328 -3.02 24.55 -18.28
CA LYS A 328 -3.64 25.38 -17.24
C LYS A 328 -2.90 25.25 -15.91
N LEU A 329 -2.52 24.03 -15.54
CA LEU A 329 -1.82 23.77 -14.28
C LEU A 329 -0.41 24.40 -14.28
N ILE A 330 0.34 24.27 -15.37
CA ILE A 330 1.66 24.89 -15.54
C ILE A 330 1.58 26.41 -15.38
N HIS A 331 0.63 27.06 -16.06
CA HIS A 331 0.45 28.50 -15.94
C HIS A 331 0.08 28.96 -14.52
N ARG A 332 -0.76 28.18 -13.83
CA ARG A 332 -1.21 28.47 -12.46
C ARG A 332 -0.10 28.30 -11.44
N THR A 333 0.70 27.24 -11.55
CA THR A 333 1.72 26.90 -10.54
C THR A 333 3.12 27.40 -10.88
N LYS A 334 3.31 27.94 -12.10
CA LYS A 334 4.62 28.32 -12.64
C LYS A 334 5.62 27.15 -12.58
N ALA A 335 5.12 25.94 -12.85
CA ALA A 335 5.93 24.72 -12.85
C ALA A 335 7.04 24.81 -13.88
N LYS A 336 8.25 24.41 -13.48
CA LYS A 336 9.45 24.37 -14.32
C LYS A 336 9.69 23.01 -14.95
N SER A 337 9.03 21.97 -14.44
CA SER A 337 9.13 20.61 -14.97
C SER A 337 7.86 19.80 -14.72
N VAL A 338 7.70 18.72 -15.49
CA VAL A 338 6.57 17.80 -15.39
C VAL A 338 7.10 16.37 -15.30
N PHE A 339 6.63 15.62 -14.32
CA PHE A 339 6.88 14.20 -14.14
C PHE A 339 5.67 13.39 -14.61
N LEU A 340 5.90 12.43 -15.50
CA LEU A 340 4.86 11.60 -16.13
C LEU A 340 4.96 10.16 -15.60
N ALA A 341 4.08 9.77 -14.68
CA ALA A 341 3.89 8.36 -14.31
C ALA A 341 2.80 7.76 -15.21
N ARG A 342 3.08 6.63 -15.88
CA ARG A 342 2.17 6.11 -16.91
C ARG A 342 2.25 4.61 -17.09
N ASP A 343 1.13 4.02 -17.47
CA ASP A 343 0.98 2.61 -17.81
C ASP A 343 1.20 2.32 -19.32
N SER A 344 1.24 3.37 -20.14
CA SER A 344 1.29 3.35 -21.60
C SER A 344 2.00 4.60 -22.14
N GLN A 345 2.49 4.53 -23.39
CA GLN A 345 3.22 5.62 -24.06
C GLN A 345 2.39 6.44 -25.05
N ARG A 346 1.09 6.18 -25.11
CA ARG A 346 0.19 6.71 -26.15
C ARG A 346 0.21 8.23 -26.31
N TYR A 347 0.43 9.01 -25.25
CA TYR A 347 0.35 10.49 -25.27
C TYR A 347 1.70 11.19 -25.14
N ASP A 348 2.83 10.47 -25.20
CA ASP A 348 4.14 11.05 -24.93
C ASP A 348 4.52 12.16 -25.90
N SER A 349 4.33 11.91 -27.21
CA SER A 349 4.67 12.86 -28.26
C SER A 349 3.87 14.14 -28.14
N ASP A 350 2.58 14.04 -27.88
CA ASP A 350 1.67 15.19 -27.78
C ASP A 350 1.94 16.03 -26.54
N ILE A 351 2.23 15.37 -25.41
CA ILE A 351 2.62 16.05 -24.19
C ILE A 351 3.98 16.74 -24.38
N ALA A 352 4.97 16.05 -24.95
CA ALA A 352 6.29 16.63 -25.22
C ALA A 352 6.20 17.85 -26.16
N ALA A 353 5.40 17.75 -27.22
CA ALA A 353 5.14 18.86 -28.15
C ALA A 353 4.44 20.04 -27.45
N THR A 354 3.48 19.76 -26.57
CA THR A 354 2.80 20.79 -25.78
C THR A 354 3.76 21.51 -24.85
N LEU A 355 4.61 20.77 -24.13
CA LEU A 355 5.60 21.35 -23.22
C LEU A 355 6.64 22.20 -23.96
N LYS A 356 7.10 21.75 -25.13
CA LYS A 356 8.03 22.52 -25.97
C LYS A 356 7.42 23.85 -26.44
N LYS A 357 6.16 23.84 -26.90
CA LYS A 357 5.46 25.09 -27.26
C LYS A 357 5.44 26.05 -26.08
N LEU A 358 5.12 25.58 -24.89
CA LEU A 358 5.06 26.42 -23.69
C LEU A 358 6.42 26.98 -23.25
N SER A 359 7.53 26.26 -23.48
CA SER A 359 8.86 26.80 -23.22
C SER A 359 9.22 27.92 -24.21
N ASP A 360 8.86 27.76 -25.48
CA ASP A 360 9.20 28.71 -26.54
C ASP A 360 8.46 30.06 -26.38
N TYR A 361 7.29 30.07 -25.71
CA TYR A 361 6.52 31.29 -25.42
C TYR A 361 6.94 32.04 -24.14
N ASN A 362 7.80 31.46 -23.31
CA ASN A 362 8.23 32.06 -22.03
C ASN A 362 9.67 32.63 -22.08
N CYS A 363 10.27 32.76 -23.27
CA CYS A 363 11.55 33.44 -23.51
C CYS A 363 11.33 34.87 -24.04
#